data_AF-A0A7J8GLD1-F1
#
_entry.id   AF-A0A7J8GLD1-F1
#
_cell.length_a   1.000
_cell.length_b   1.000
_cell.length_c   1.000
_cell.angle_alpha   90.00
_cell.angle_beta   90.00
_cell.angle_gamma   90.00
#
_symmetry.space_group_name_H-M   'P 1'
#
loop_
_entity.id
_entity.type
_entity.pdbx_description
1 polymer ?
#
loop_
_entity_poly.entity_id
_entity_poly.type
_entity_poly.pdbx_seq_one_letter_code
_entity_poly.pdbx_strand_id
1 'polypeptide(L)'
;MALNVAPVRDTKWLTLEVCRQFQRGTCSRSDEECKFAHPPKSCQVENGRVIACFDSLKGRCSRENCKYLHPPTHLKTQLEINGRNNLIQQKTAAAMLAQQMQFMFPGTPLHPVVSTSRLMMGLMIKALVRAMPR
;
A
#
# COMPACT_ATOMS: atom_id res chain seq x y z
N MET A 1 -3.94 -18.71 -20.89
CA MET A 1 -4.80 -17.54 -20.62
C MET A 1 -4.12 -16.72 -19.54
N ALA A 2 -3.35 -15.71 -19.91
CA ALA A 2 -2.70 -14.84 -18.94
C ALA A 2 -3.80 -14.03 -18.25
N LEU A 3 -3.97 -14.24 -16.94
CA LEU A 3 -4.87 -13.43 -16.14
C LEU A 3 -4.34 -12.01 -16.20
N ASN A 4 -5.07 -11.14 -16.92
CA ASN A 4 -4.96 -9.71 -16.84
C ASN A 4 -5.31 -9.28 -15.40
N VAL A 5 -4.37 -9.51 -14.49
CA VAL A 5 -4.36 -8.85 -13.19
C VAL A 5 -3.90 -7.44 -13.51
N ALA A 6 -4.83 -6.63 -14.04
CA ALA A 6 -4.75 -5.20 -13.86
C ALA A 6 -4.41 -4.99 -12.38
N PRO A 7 -3.39 -4.20 -12.03
CA PRO A 7 -3.01 -4.00 -10.64
C PRO A 7 -4.28 -3.62 -9.91
N VAL A 8 -4.80 -4.54 -9.10
CA VAL A 8 -6.06 -4.36 -8.38
C VAL A 8 -5.73 -3.26 -7.41
N ARG A 9 -5.98 -2.01 -7.81
CA ARG A 9 -5.82 -0.86 -6.93
C ARG A 9 -6.74 -1.19 -5.78
N ASP A 10 -6.19 -1.44 -4.60
CA ASP A 10 -6.97 -1.80 -3.41
C ASP A 10 -7.97 -0.68 -3.15
N THR A 11 -9.19 -0.79 -3.68
CA THR A 11 -10.23 0.24 -3.53
C THR A 11 -10.86 0.17 -2.14
N LYS A 12 -10.52 -0.85 -1.34
CA LYS A 12 -10.98 -1.02 0.03
C LYS A 12 -10.66 0.19 0.91
N TRP A 13 -9.43 0.70 0.85
CA TRP A 13 -9.05 1.87 1.66
C TRP A 13 -9.65 3.18 1.14
N LEU A 14 -10.15 3.17 -0.11
CA LEU A 14 -10.86 4.30 -0.72
C LEU A 14 -12.35 4.36 -0.34
N THR A 15 -12.82 3.42 0.48
CA THR A 15 -14.22 3.43 0.94
C THR A 15 -14.40 4.31 2.18
N LEU A 16 -15.41 5.18 2.13
CA LEU A 16 -15.88 5.99 3.25
C LEU A 16 -17.22 5.45 3.74
N GLU A 17 -17.44 5.55 5.04
CA GLU A 17 -18.73 5.24 5.64
C GLU A 17 -19.69 6.41 5.46
N VAL A 18 -20.91 6.11 5.01
CA VAL A 18 -21.97 7.09 4.80
C VAL A 18 -22.59 7.47 6.14
N CYS A 19 -22.95 8.74 6.28
CA CYS A 19 -23.61 9.22 7.50
C CYS A 19 -24.97 8.51 7.68
N ARG A 20 -25.10 7.75 8.78
CA ARG A 20 -26.36 7.07 9.12
C ARG A 20 -27.50 8.04 9.39
N GLN A 21 -27.20 9.22 9.96
CA GLN A 21 -28.22 10.25 10.17
C GLN A 21 -28.68 10.86 8.84
N PHE A 22 -27.77 11.06 7.88
CA PHE A 22 -28.12 11.57 6.55
C PHE A 22 -29.00 10.58 5.79
N GLN A 23 -28.67 9.29 5.84
CA GLN A 23 -29.55 8.23 5.30
C GLN A 23 -30.95 8.23 5.92
N ARG A 24 -31.07 8.65 7.19
CA ARG A 24 -32.36 8.77 7.90
C ARG A 24 -33.01 10.14 7.77
N GLY A 25 -32.37 11.10 7.09
CA GLY A 25 -32.85 12.49 6.97
C GLY A 25 -32.77 13.31 8.26
N THR A 26 -31.98 12.88 9.25
CA THR A 26 -31.87 13.54 10.57
C THR A 26 -30.51 14.21 10.79
N CYS A 27 -29.64 14.29 9.77
CA CYS A 27 -28.36 14.98 9.90
C CYS A 27 -28.55 16.47 9.63
N SER A 28 -28.23 17.31 10.61
CA SER A 28 -28.24 18.78 10.51
C SER A 28 -26.86 19.39 10.27
N ARG A 29 -25.81 18.57 10.17
CA ARG A 29 -24.42 19.01 9.90
C ARG A 29 -24.16 19.10 8.39
N SER A 30 -23.32 20.05 7.97
CA SER A 30 -22.82 20.13 6.60
C SER A 30 -21.85 18.98 6.28
N ASP A 31 -21.60 18.69 5.00
CA ASP A 31 -20.64 17.65 4.56
C ASP A 31 -19.21 17.93 5.07
N GLU A 32 -18.88 19.19 5.29
CA GLU A 32 -17.56 19.64 5.77
C GLU A 32 -17.35 19.37 7.27
N GLU A 33 -18.42 19.45 8.06
CA GLU A 33 -18.40 19.23 9.51
C GLU A 33 -18.76 17.80 9.92
N CYS A 34 -19.45 17.07 9.04
CA CYS A 34 -19.85 15.71 9.32
C CYS A 34 -18.65 14.75 9.20
N LYS A 35 -18.45 13.89 10.20
CA LYS A 35 -17.36 12.89 10.16
C LYS A 35 -17.54 11.80 9.11
N PHE A 36 -18.70 11.76 8.47
CA PHE A 36 -19.13 10.71 7.56
C PHE A 36 -19.53 11.33 6.22
N ALA A 37 -19.37 10.57 5.13
CA ALA A 37 -19.68 11.07 3.80
C ALA A 37 -21.19 11.27 3.60
N HIS A 38 -21.59 12.38 2.96
CA HIS A 38 -22.94 12.60 2.46
C HIS A 38 -22.98 12.38 0.94
N PRO A 39 -23.16 11.12 0.47
CA PRO A 39 -23.18 10.86 -0.95
C PRO A 39 -24.45 11.44 -1.60
N PRO A 40 -24.33 12.03 -2.81
CA PRO A 40 -25.50 12.39 -3.60
C PRO A 40 -26.24 11.13 -4.05
N LYS A 41 -27.54 11.28 -4.40
CA LYS A 41 -28.42 10.17 -4.81
C LYS A 41 -27.90 9.38 -6.03
N SER A 42 -26.98 9.94 -6.80
CA SER A 42 -26.33 9.32 -7.96
C SER A 42 -25.12 8.46 -7.59
N CYS A 43 -24.61 8.53 -6.36
CA CYS A 43 -23.43 7.79 -5.94
C CYS A 43 -23.82 6.38 -5.51
N GLN A 44 -23.06 5.38 -5.95
CA GLN A 44 -23.30 3.98 -5.61
C GLN A 44 -22.90 3.72 -4.14
N VAL A 45 -23.89 3.45 -3.30
CA VAL A 45 -23.70 3.10 -1.88
C VAL A 45 -23.81 1.59 -1.74
N GLU A 46 -22.75 0.94 -1.26
CA GLU A 46 -22.70 -0.51 -1.03
C GLU A 46 -22.48 -0.77 0.46
N ASN A 47 -23.42 -1.46 1.13
CA ASN A 47 -23.36 -1.72 2.58
C ASN A 47 -23.15 -0.47 3.45
N GLY A 48 -23.71 0.67 3.04
CA GLY A 48 -23.53 1.94 3.74
C GLY A 48 -22.13 2.56 3.57
N ARG A 49 -21.35 2.09 2.58
CA ARG A 49 -20.05 2.66 2.20
C ARG A 49 -20.09 3.20 0.77
N VAL A 50 -19.28 4.21 0.51
CA VAL A 50 -19.11 4.84 -0.81
C VAL A 50 -17.65 4.92 -1.18
N ILE A 51 -17.34 4.86 -2.47
CA ILE A 51 -15.97 4.92 -2.95
C ILE A 51 -15.61 6.37 -3.28
N ALA A 52 -14.52 6.86 -2.70
CA ALA A 52 -13.95 8.16 -3.00
C ALA A 52 -13.04 8.13 -4.23
N CYS A 53 -12.92 9.26 -4.90
CA CYS A 53 -12.09 9.42 -6.08
C CYS A 53 -10.59 9.43 -5.69
N PHE A 54 -9.81 8.45 -6.17
CA PHE A 54 -8.37 8.41 -5.92
C PHE A 54 -7.63 9.63 -6.51
N ASP A 55 -8.03 10.05 -7.70
CA ASP A 55 -7.41 11.19 -8.37
C ASP A 55 -7.71 12.52 -7.64
N SER A 56 -8.90 12.67 -7.03
CA SER A 56 -9.21 13.87 -6.24
C SER A 56 -8.39 13.93 -4.94
N LEU A 57 -8.12 12.78 -4.31
CA LEU A 57 -7.21 12.72 -3.16
C LEU A 57 -5.82 13.23 -3.54
N LYS A 58 -5.33 12.91 -4.74
CA LYS A 58 -4.05 13.40 -5.25
C LYS A 58 -4.08 14.80 -5.86
N GLY A 59 -5.25 15.45 -5.91
CA GLY A 59 -5.40 16.76 -6.55
C GLY A 59 -5.28 16.71 -8.08
N ARG A 60 -5.57 15.55 -8.68
CA ARG A 60 -5.46 15.28 -10.12
C ARG A 60 -6.80 15.02 -10.82
N CYS A 61 -7.93 14.87 -10.10
CA CYS A 61 -9.24 14.83 -10.79
C CYS A 61 -9.59 16.24 -11.25
N SER A 62 -9.60 16.46 -12.56
CA SER A 62 -10.14 17.64 -13.23
C SER A 62 -11.51 17.39 -13.88
N ARG A 63 -12.10 16.21 -13.68
CA ARG A 63 -13.41 15.86 -14.25
C ARG A 63 -14.53 16.49 -13.44
N GLU A 64 -15.37 17.27 -14.10
CA GLU A 64 -16.56 17.89 -13.51
C GLU A 64 -17.66 16.87 -13.16
N ASN A 65 -17.79 15.80 -13.96
CA ASN A 65 -18.65 14.65 -13.67
C ASN A 65 -17.83 13.43 -13.19
N CYS A 66 -16.96 13.62 -12.19
CA CYS A 66 -16.20 12.51 -11.58
C CYS A 66 -17.21 11.52 -10.93
N LYS A 67 -17.20 10.24 -11.36
CA LYS A 67 -18.17 9.20 -10.93
C LYS A 67 -18.07 8.79 -9.45
N TYR A 68 -17.01 9.24 -8.79
CA TYR A 68 -16.66 8.91 -7.41
C TYR A 68 -16.78 10.16 -6.55
N LEU A 69 -17.04 9.99 -5.26
CA LEU A 69 -17.18 11.10 -4.32
C LEU A 69 -15.86 11.91 -4.24
N HIS A 70 -15.96 13.24 -4.24
CA HIS A 70 -14.85 14.14 -3.94
C HIS A 70 -14.93 14.54 -2.45
N PRO A 71 -14.21 13.85 -1.56
CA PRO A 71 -14.31 14.12 -0.14
C PRO A 71 -13.69 15.48 0.23
N PRO A 72 -14.25 16.19 1.23
CA PRO A 72 -13.66 17.39 1.82
C PRO A 72 -12.31 17.10 2.51
N THR A 73 -11.57 18.15 2.86
CA THR A 73 -10.19 18.08 3.39
C THR A 73 -10.01 17.11 4.56
N HIS A 74 -10.93 17.10 5.52
CA HIS A 74 -10.91 16.19 6.67
C HIS A 74 -11.04 14.72 6.25
N LEU A 75 -12.02 14.41 5.39
CA LEU A 75 -12.26 13.05 4.89
C LEU A 75 -11.15 12.59 3.93
N LYS A 76 -10.60 13.50 3.13
CA LYS A 76 -9.43 13.24 2.28
C LYS A 76 -8.23 12.80 3.12
N THR A 77 -7.91 13.55 4.18
CA THR A 77 -6.79 13.22 5.07
C THR A 77 -6.98 11.84 5.71
N GLN A 78 -8.20 11.52 6.14
CA GLN A 78 -8.54 10.22 6.70
C GLN A 78 -8.33 9.08 5.70
N LEU A 79 -8.73 9.27 4.44
CA LEU A 79 -8.51 8.27 3.38
C LEU A 79 -7.02 8.06 3.10
N GLU A 80 -6.22 9.12 3.08
CA GLU A 80 -4.78 8.99 2.89
C GLU A 80 -4.10 8.22 4.02
N ILE A 81 -4.55 8.42 5.27
CA ILE A 81 -4.10 7.65 6.44
C ILE A 81 -4.52 6.18 6.30
N ASN A 82 -5.78 5.92 5.94
CA ASN A 82 -6.28 4.56 5.74
C ASN A 82 -5.52 3.82 4.65
N GLY A 83 -5.18 4.49 3.54
CA GLY A 83 -4.38 3.91 2.47
C GLY A 83 -2.98 3.51 2.91
N ARG A 84 -2.32 4.34 3.71
CA ARG A 84 -1.01 4.01 4.30
C ARG A 84 -1.11 2.81 5.23
N ASN A 85 -2.10 2.78 6.10
CA ASN A 85 -2.31 1.67 7.04
C ASN A 85 -2.62 0.35 6.31
N ASN A 86 -3.41 0.40 5.25
CA ASN A 86 -3.72 -0.77 4.44
C ASN A 86 -2.47 -1.36 3.77
N LEU A 87 -1.58 -0.52 3.24
CA LEU A 87 -0.31 -0.96 2.66
C LEU A 87 0.64 -1.56 3.70
N ILE A 88 0.73 -0.95 4.88
CA ILE A 88 1.54 -1.49 5.99
C ILE A 88 1.02 -2.88 6.39
N GLN A 89 -0.29 -3.01 6.58
CA GLN A 89 -0.92 -4.30 6.89
C GLN A 89 -0.68 -5.35 5.81
N GLN A 90 -0.77 -4.97 4.53
CA GLN A 90 -0.52 -5.88 3.41
C GLN A 90 0.93 -6.39 3.41
N LYS A 91 1.91 -5.51 3.68
CA LYS A 91 3.32 -5.89 3.83
C LYS A 91 3.57 -6.78 5.04
N THR A 92 2.99 -6.46 6.19
CA THR A 92 3.12 -7.28 7.40
C THR A 92 2.51 -8.67 7.20
N ALA A 93 1.32 -8.76 6.60
CA ALA A 93 0.67 -10.03 6.31
C ALA A 93 1.51 -10.90 5.35
N ALA A 94 2.08 -10.29 4.31
CA ALA A 94 2.99 -10.99 3.40
C ALA A 94 4.26 -11.49 4.10
N ALA A 95 4.84 -10.69 5.00
CA ALA A 95 6.00 -11.09 5.80
C ALA A 95 5.69 -12.26 6.75
N MET A 96 4.52 -12.24 7.43
CA MET A 96 4.10 -13.33 8.29
C MET A 96 3.83 -14.62 7.52
N LEU A 97 3.23 -14.53 6.33
CA LEU A 97 3.01 -15.70 5.45
C LEU A 97 4.34 -16.28 4.94
N ALA A 98 5.29 -15.43 4.56
CA ALA A 98 6.63 -15.87 4.18
C ALA A 98 7.34 -16.60 5.33
N GLN A 99 7.20 -16.11 6.56
CA GLN A 99 7.77 -16.74 7.74
C GLN A 99 7.09 -18.09 8.07
N GLN A 100 5.79 -18.22 7.82
CA GLN A 100 5.09 -19.50 7.99
C GLN A 100 5.54 -20.56 6.96
N MET A 101 5.83 -20.15 5.71
CA MET A 101 6.38 -21.06 4.70
C MET A 101 7.80 -21.55 5.05
N GLN A 102 8.59 -20.75 5.76
CA GLN A 102 9.91 -21.17 6.27
C GLN A 102 9.81 -22.28 7.34
N PHE A 103 8.69 -22.38 8.06
CA PHE A 103 8.49 -23.40 9.10
C PHE A 103 7.81 -24.70 8.60
N MET A 104 7.21 -24.70 7.40
CA MET A 104 6.63 -25.92 6.79
C MET A 104 7.63 -26.74 5.93
N PHE A 105 8.84 -26.23 5.69
CA PHE A 105 9.94 -26.98 5.06
C PHE A 105 11.13 -27.13 6.04
N PRO A 106 11.10 -28.10 6.98
CA PRO A 106 12.31 -28.50 7.67
C PRO A 106 13.10 -29.41 6.72
N GLY A 107 14.03 -28.87 5.92
CA GLY A 107 14.75 -29.79 5.02
C GLY A 107 15.90 -29.31 4.15
N THR A 108 16.16 -28.02 3.94
CA THR A 108 17.31 -27.63 3.11
C THR A 108 18.09 -26.46 3.71
N PRO A 109 19.22 -26.72 4.40
CA PRO A 109 20.19 -25.67 4.67
C PRO A 109 20.87 -25.32 3.34
N LEU A 110 20.42 -24.26 2.68
CA LEU A 110 21.16 -23.64 1.59
C LEU A 110 22.22 -22.74 2.22
N HIS A 111 23.39 -23.30 2.50
CA HIS A 111 24.60 -22.52 2.71
C HIS A 111 24.90 -21.74 1.42
N PRO A 112 25.28 -20.45 1.48
CA PRO A 112 25.84 -19.78 0.32
C PRO A 112 27.16 -20.47 -0.04
N VAL A 113 27.16 -21.24 -1.13
CA VAL A 113 28.36 -21.80 -1.73
C VAL A 113 29.20 -20.63 -2.25
N VAL A 114 30.19 -20.22 -1.46
CA VAL A 114 31.36 -19.51 -2.01
C VAL A 114 32.09 -20.53 -2.86
N SER A 115 31.78 -20.53 -4.16
CA SER A 115 32.43 -21.41 -5.13
C SER A 115 33.88 -20.98 -5.31
N THR A 116 34.73 -21.73 -4.63
CA THR A 116 36.13 -22.03 -4.91
C THR A 116 36.61 -21.64 -6.32
N SER A 117 37.58 -20.74 -6.38
CA SER A 117 38.60 -20.78 -7.44
C SER A 117 39.99 -20.75 -6.82
N ARG A 118 40.63 -21.91 -6.96
CA ARG A 118 42.09 -22.11 -7.03
C ARG A 118 42.88 -21.94 -5.74
N LEU A 119 43.05 -23.10 -5.09
CA LEU A 119 44.35 -23.63 -4.70
C LEU A 119 45.47 -23.10 -5.63
N MET A 120 46.29 -22.16 -5.15
CA MET A 120 47.75 -22.10 -5.29
C MET A 120 48.25 -20.79 -4.66
N MET A 121 49.37 -20.90 -3.95
CA MET A 121 50.20 -19.81 -3.39
C MET A 121 49.83 -19.31 -2.00
N GLY A 122 49.99 -20.22 -1.04
CA GLY A 122 50.80 -19.86 0.13
C GLY A 122 52.24 -19.57 -0.34
N LEU A 123 52.52 -18.33 -0.78
CA LEU A 123 53.84 -17.70 -0.80
C LEU A 123 53.64 -16.24 -1.25
N MET A 124 53.70 -15.30 -0.32
CA MET A 124 54.26 -13.94 -0.43
C MET A 124 53.69 -13.04 0.68
N ILE A 125 53.92 -13.46 1.92
CA ILE A 125 54.24 -12.51 2.98
C ILE A 125 55.58 -11.88 2.56
N LYS A 126 55.55 -10.60 2.12
CA LYS A 126 56.66 -9.67 1.74
C LYS A 126 56.57 -9.21 0.28
N ALA A 127 55.91 -8.08 0.02
CA ALA A 127 56.28 -7.13 -1.06
C ALA A 127 55.34 -5.90 -1.17
N LEU A 128 54.90 -5.30 -0.06
CA LEU A 128 54.19 -4.00 -0.11
C LEU A 128 54.72 -3.00 0.94
N VAL A 129 56.02 -3.10 1.23
CA VAL A 129 56.85 -2.03 1.80
C VAL A 129 58.02 -1.81 0.85
N ARG A 130 57.74 -1.21 -0.31
CA ARG A 130 58.68 -0.54 -1.23
C ARG A 130 57.98 -0.30 -2.55
N ALA A 131 57.43 0.90 -2.73
CA ALA A 131 57.35 1.66 -3.98
C ALA A 131 56.16 2.62 -3.92
N MET A 132 56.35 3.80 -3.31
CA MET A 132 55.82 5.02 -3.92
C MET A 132 56.83 6.16 -3.73
N PRO A 133 57.30 6.76 -4.83
CA PRO A 133 58.21 7.89 -4.85
C PRO A 133 57.44 9.23 -4.95
N ARG A 134 57.73 10.15 -4.03
CA ARG A 134 58.07 11.57 -4.26
C ARG A 134 58.13 12.31 -2.94
#